data_AF-A0A7K7R3D5-F1
#
_entry.id   AF-A0A7K7R3D5-F1
#
_cell.length_a   1.000
_cell.length_b   1.000
_cell.length_c   1.000
_cell.angle_alpha   90.00
_cell.angle_beta   90.00
_cell.angle_gamma   90.00
#
_symmetry.space_group_name_H-M   'P 1'
#
loop_
_entity.id
_entity.type
_entity.pdbx_description
1 polymer ?
#
loop_
_entity_poly.entity_id
_entity_poly.type
_entity_poly.pdbx_seq_one_letter_code
_entity_poly.pdbx_strand_id
1 'polypeptide(L)'
;SSSRPEVASIEPLGQDGLRCSQRALVQARSSQPTRLTAIISAEDTLTGQVLRCDAIVDLIHDIQVVSTTRELYLEDAPLELKIHALDSEGNTFSTLAGLVFDWTVVKDPEANGFSDSDDALRILKFLESTYIPPSYILEMEKVAKQGDTILVSGVRTGSSKLKARLQESIYKDVHPAEVRLFILENILLNPVYDIYLLVGTSVQYRVQKLSQGKIT
;
A
#
# COMPACT_ATOMS: atom_id res chain seq x y z
N SER A 1 7.36 -22.66 18.81
CA SER A 1 6.60 -22.42 20.06
C SER A 1 6.67 -20.96 20.44
N SER A 2 5.70 -20.45 21.20
CA SER A 2 5.66 -19.07 21.72
C SER A 2 5.75 -19.11 23.24
N SER A 3 6.54 -18.21 23.84
CA SER A 3 6.62 -18.05 25.30
C SER A 3 5.36 -17.43 25.90
N ARG A 4 4.60 -16.67 25.09
CA ARG A 4 3.37 -15.96 25.47
C ARG A 4 2.33 -16.07 24.35
N PRO A 5 1.63 -17.21 24.23
CA PRO A 5 0.64 -17.46 23.17
C PRO A 5 -0.52 -16.46 23.16
N GLU A 6 -0.81 -15.83 24.29
CA GLU A 6 -1.81 -14.76 24.43
C GLU A 6 -1.39 -13.44 23.76
N VAL A 7 -0.08 -13.23 23.57
CA VAL A 7 0.46 -12.05 22.87
C VAL A 7 0.67 -12.36 21.40
N ALA A 8 1.37 -13.45 21.12
CA ALA A 8 1.64 -13.91 19.76
C ALA A 8 1.47 -15.44 19.71
N SER A 9 0.45 -15.90 18.98
CA SER A 9 0.21 -17.33 18.76
C SER A 9 0.93 -17.81 17.51
N ILE A 10 1.27 -19.10 17.49
CA ILE A 10 1.93 -19.74 16.36
C ILE A 10 1.10 -20.93 15.90
N GLU A 11 0.86 -21.00 14.61
CA GLU A 11 0.25 -22.14 13.95
C GLU A 11 1.23 -22.69 12.90
N PRO A 12 1.71 -23.95 13.04
CA PRO A 12 2.60 -24.54 12.05
C PRO A 12 1.86 -24.73 10.71
N LEU A 13 2.50 -24.35 9.61
CA LEU A 13 2.03 -24.54 8.25
C LEU A 13 2.84 -25.67 7.61
N GLY A 14 2.18 -26.75 7.20
CA GLY A 14 2.85 -27.92 6.62
C GLY A 14 1.86 -28.93 6.05
N GLN A 15 2.35 -29.87 5.25
CA GLN A 15 1.53 -30.98 4.77
C GLN A 15 1.19 -31.95 5.90
N ASP A 16 -0.07 -32.35 5.96
CA ASP A 16 -0.55 -33.41 6.84
C ASP A 16 0.31 -34.67 6.70
N GLY A 17 0.93 -35.11 7.80
CA GLY A 17 1.74 -36.33 7.88
C GLY A 17 3.23 -36.13 8.18
N LEU A 18 3.76 -34.91 8.08
CA LEU A 18 5.12 -34.59 8.51
C LEU A 18 5.17 -34.20 9.99
N ARG A 19 6.07 -34.80 10.77
CA ARG A 19 6.29 -34.49 12.21
C ARG A 19 6.96 -33.13 12.47
N CYS A 20 7.34 -32.41 11.41
CA CYS A 20 8.01 -31.13 11.48
C CYS A 20 7.46 -30.20 10.39
N SER A 21 7.33 -28.91 10.72
CA SER A 21 6.85 -27.88 9.82
C SER A 21 7.98 -26.92 9.48
N GLN A 22 8.06 -26.52 8.21
CA GLN A 22 9.10 -25.60 7.72
C GLN A 22 8.67 -24.12 7.79
N ARG A 23 7.39 -23.84 8.01
CA ARG A 23 6.82 -22.49 8.01
C ARG A 23 5.77 -22.41 9.09
N ALA A 24 5.61 -21.26 9.73
CA ALA A 24 4.53 -21.08 10.70
C ALA A 24 3.86 -19.73 10.49
N LEU A 25 2.56 -19.69 10.73
CA LEU A 25 1.80 -18.46 10.83
C LEU A 25 1.96 -17.90 12.25
N VAL A 26 2.49 -16.69 12.35
CA VAL A 26 2.54 -15.95 13.61
C VAL A 26 1.41 -14.93 13.60
N GLN A 27 0.54 -14.97 14.62
CA GLN A 27 -0.60 -14.07 14.74
C GLN A 27 -0.50 -13.27 16.04
N ALA A 28 -0.65 -11.95 15.95
CA ALA A 28 -0.82 -11.11 17.12
C ALA A 28 -2.21 -11.33 17.75
N ARG A 29 -2.27 -11.52 19.07
CA ARG A 29 -3.51 -11.79 19.82
C ARG A 29 -3.74 -10.84 21.00
N SER A 30 -2.82 -9.90 21.26
CA SER A 30 -2.97 -8.97 22.38
C SER A 30 -4.22 -8.11 22.24
N SER A 31 -5.05 -8.09 23.28
CA SER A 31 -6.14 -7.13 23.47
C SER A 31 -5.76 -5.97 24.39
N GLN A 32 -4.54 -5.98 24.93
CA GLN A 32 -4.05 -4.96 25.87
C GLN A 32 -3.44 -3.79 25.10
N PRO A 33 -3.78 -2.53 25.46
CA PRO A 33 -3.27 -1.33 24.80
C PRO A 33 -1.86 -0.97 25.31
N THR A 34 -0.95 -1.94 25.28
CA THR A 34 0.42 -1.80 25.80
C THR A 34 1.37 -2.63 24.96
N ARG A 35 2.61 -2.15 24.81
CA ARG A 35 3.70 -2.92 24.20
C ARG A 35 3.92 -4.24 24.95
N LEU A 36 3.77 -5.36 24.23
CA LEU A 36 4.03 -6.70 24.75
C LEU A 36 5.01 -7.43 23.85
N THR A 37 5.88 -8.23 24.47
CA THR A 37 6.85 -9.05 23.76
C THR A 37 6.63 -10.53 24.08
N ALA A 38 6.69 -11.36 23.04
CA ALA A 38 6.70 -12.81 23.11
C ALA A 38 7.94 -13.35 22.39
N ILE A 39 8.55 -14.40 22.93
CA ILE A 39 9.69 -15.07 22.30
C ILE A 39 9.15 -16.23 21.48
N ILE A 40 9.42 -16.18 20.19
CA ILE A 40 9.12 -17.24 19.22
C ILE A 40 10.37 -18.09 19.06
N SER A 41 10.22 -19.40 19.28
CA SER A 41 11.31 -20.37 19.14
C SER A 41 10.97 -21.42 18.08
N ALA A 42 11.94 -21.73 17.21
CA ALA A 42 11.88 -22.81 16.25
C ALA A 42 13.08 -23.74 16.47
N GLU A 43 12.83 -25.04 16.54
CA GLU A 43 13.87 -26.06 16.78
C GLU A 43 14.02 -26.93 15.54
N ASP A 44 15.25 -27.07 15.07
CA ASP A 44 15.60 -28.08 14.08
C ASP A 44 15.82 -29.41 14.81
N THR A 45 14.92 -30.35 14.56
CA THR A 45 14.93 -31.67 15.22
C THR A 45 16.11 -32.56 14.81
N LEU A 46 16.81 -32.26 13.70
CA LEU A 46 17.97 -33.02 13.25
C LEU A 46 19.26 -32.55 13.92
N THR A 47 19.44 -31.24 14.05
CA THR A 47 20.68 -30.63 14.58
C THR A 47 20.57 -30.23 16.06
N GLY A 48 19.34 -30.13 16.60
CA GLY A 48 19.08 -29.58 17.93
C GLY A 48 19.26 -28.07 18.03
N GLN A 49 19.47 -27.37 16.91
CA GLN A 49 19.62 -25.92 16.90
C GLN A 49 18.28 -25.24 17.14
N VAL A 50 18.28 -24.20 17.98
CA VAL A 50 17.09 -23.40 18.29
C VAL A 50 17.28 -21.98 17.78
N LEU A 51 16.42 -21.57 16.86
CA LEU A 51 16.27 -20.19 16.44
C LEU A 51 15.27 -19.49 17.36
N ARG A 52 15.61 -18.26 17.76
CA ARG A 52 14.75 -17.40 18.58
C ARG A 52 14.53 -16.05 17.91
N CYS A 53 13.31 -15.56 17.99
CA CYS A 53 12.91 -14.26 17.47
C CYS A 53 11.94 -13.60 18.46
N ASP A 54 12.09 -12.30 18.67
CA ASP A 54 11.15 -11.54 19.49
C ASP A 54 9.99 -11.03 18.62
N ALA A 55 8.77 -11.40 18.99
CA ALA A 55 7.55 -10.85 18.42
C ALA A 55 7.03 -9.74 19.35
N ILE A 56 7.04 -8.51 18.85
CA ILE A 56 6.57 -7.33 19.58
C ILE A 56 5.20 -6.94 19.04
N VAL A 57 4.21 -6.84 19.92
CA VAL A 57 2.87 -6.33 19.62
C VAL A 57 2.73 -5.00 20.33
N ASP A 58 2.45 -3.94 19.57
CA ASP A 58 2.44 -2.57 20.08
C ASP A 58 1.33 -1.73 19.42
N LEU A 59 1.16 -0.49 19.90
CA LEU A 59 0.18 0.47 19.44
C LEU A 59 0.73 1.38 18.34
N ILE A 60 -0.05 1.49 17.26
CA ILE A 60 0.20 2.44 16.19
C ILE A 60 -0.07 3.85 16.71
N HIS A 61 0.92 4.73 16.56
CA HIS A 61 0.84 6.14 16.93
C HIS A 61 0.70 7.05 15.71
N ASP A 62 1.36 6.71 14.60
CA ASP A 62 1.30 7.48 13.35
C ASP A 62 1.19 6.55 12.13
N ILE A 63 0.56 7.03 11.07
CA ILE A 63 0.45 6.32 9.79
C ILE A 63 0.74 7.26 8.62
N GLN A 64 1.38 6.71 7.60
CA GLN A 64 1.82 7.44 6.42
C GLN A 64 1.50 6.63 5.17
N VAL A 65 1.14 7.30 4.07
CA VAL A 65 0.96 6.62 2.79
C VAL A 65 2.30 6.61 2.04
N VAL A 66 2.77 5.41 1.73
CA VAL A 66 3.94 5.16 0.91
C VAL A 66 3.50 4.93 -0.53
N SER A 67 4.17 5.64 -1.44
CA SER A 67 3.95 5.57 -2.89
C SER A 67 5.29 5.55 -3.61
N THR A 68 5.39 4.82 -4.72
CA THR A 68 6.60 4.82 -5.58
C THR A 68 6.70 6.06 -6.46
N THR A 69 5.56 6.66 -6.80
CA THR A 69 5.44 7.91 -7.56
C THR A 69 4.27 8.74 -7.02
N ARG A 70 4.25 10.03 -7.32
CA ARG A 70 3.11 10.94 -7.08
C ARG A 70 2.37 11.30 -8.37
N GLU A 71 2.86 10.81 -9.49
CA GLU A 71 2.31 11.05 -10.83
C GLU A 71 1.75 9.75 -11.40
N LEU A 72 0.53 9.84 -11.92
CA LEU A 72 -0.19 8.80 -12.62
C LEU A 72 -0.45 9.27 -14.04
N TYR A 73 -0.32 8.39 -15.02
CA TYR A 73 -0.75 8.69 -16.38
C TYR A 73 -2.14 8.11 -16.62
N LEU A 74 -2.95 8.83 -17.40
CA LEU A 74 -4.24 8.31 -17.85
C LEU A 74 -4.07 7.00 -18.61
N GLU A 75 -4.94 6.05 -18.31
CA GLU A 75 -4.98 4.72 -18.95
C GLU A 75 -3.69 3.89 -18.77
N ASP A 76 -2.81 4.29 -17.87
CA ASP A 76 -1.62 3.53 -17.50
C ASP A 76 -1.92 2.51 -16.39
N ALA A 77 -0.92 1.71 -16.08
CA ALA A 77 -0.99 0.67 -15.07
C ALA A 77 -1.32 1.28 -13.68
N PRO A 78 -2.17 0.62 -12.86
CA PRO A 78 -2.48 1.08 -11.52
C PRO A 78 -1.24 1.26 -10.64
N LEU A 79 -1.31 2.24 -9.74
CA LEU A 79 -0.32 2.47 -8.69
C LEU A 79 -0.73 1.75 -7.42
N GLU A 80 0.21 1.00 -6.86
CA GLU A 80 0.09 0.42 -5.53
C GLU A 80 0.47 1.45 -4.46
N LEU A 81 -0.42 1.63 -3.48
CA LEU A 81 -0.18 2.46 -2.29
C LEU A 81 -0.21 1.57 -1.05
N LYS A 82 0.66 1.89 -0.09
CA LYS A 82 0.78 1.15 1.18
C LYS A 82 0.74 2.07 2.38
N ILE A 83 0.27 1.55 3.50
CA ILE A 83 0.43 2.20 4.80
C ILE A 83 1.76 1.80 5.42
N HIS A 84 2.47 2.82 5.88
CA HIS A 84 3.59 2.72 6.78
C HIS A 84 3.13 3.21 8.14
N ALA A 85 3.21 2.36 9.16
CA ALA A 85 2.79 2.69 10.52
C ALA A 85 4.00 2.77 11.45
N LEU A 86 3.91 3.68 12.42
CA LEU A 86 4.95 3.98 13.39
C LEU A 86 4.43 3.84 14.82
N ASP A 87 5.29 3.37 15.73
CA ASP A 87 5.02 3.43 17.17
C ASP A 87 5.37 4.81 17.76
N SER A 88 5.24 4.98 19.08
CA SER A 88 5.56 6.23 19.78
C SER A 88 7.04 6.63 19.70
N GLU A 89 7.93 5.69 19.42
CA GLU A 89 9.37 5.89 19.31
C GLU A 89 9.80 6.13 17.85
N GLY A 90 8.87 6.04 16.89
CA GLY A 90 9.14 6.15 15.46
C GLY A 90 9.65 4.84 14.83
N ASN A 91 9.54 3.69 15.50
CA ASN A 91 9.86 2.40 14.89
C ASN A 91 8.76 1.96 13.94
N THR A 92 9.15 1.25 12.88
CA THR A 92 8.24 0.76 11.86
C THR A 92 7.65 -0.59 12.22
N PHE A 93 6.33 -0.72 12.12
CA PHE A 93 5.66 -2.01 12.20
C PHE A 93 6.05 -2.90 11.01
N SER A 94 6.40 -4.15 11.29
CA SER A 94 6.78 -5.13 10.25
C SER A 94 5.56 -5.69 9.49
N THR A 95 4.36 -5.60 10.06
CA THR A 95 3.12 -6.05 9.43
C THR A 95 1.92 -5.27 9.96
N LEU A 96 0.96 -5.00 9.09
CA LEU A 96 -0.35 -4.41 9.41
C LEU A 96 -1.50 -5.36 9.03
N ALA A 97 -1.17 -6.62 8.74
CA ALA A 97 -2.13 -7.61 8.30
C ALA A 97 -3.27 -7.80 9.31
N GLY A 98 -4.51 -7.72 8.81
CA GLY A 98 -5.72 -7.88 9.60
C GLY A 98 -6.29 -6.57 10.16
N LEU A 99 -5.56 -5.45 10.07
CA LEU A 99 -6.10 -4.13 10.36
C LEU A 99 -6.90 -3.60 9.17
N VAL A 100 -8.01 -2.95 9.47
CA VAL A 100 -8.91 -2.42 8.45
C VAL A 100 -8.67 -0.93 8.29
N PHE A 101 -8.42 -0.52 7.05
CA PHE A 101 -8.25 0.88 6.69
C PHE A 101 -9.42 1.35 5.83
N ASP A 102 -9.89 2.54 6.10
CA ASP A 102 -10.87 3.24 5.27
C ASP A 102 -10.11 4.16 4.30
N TRP A 103 -10.10 3.80 3.03
CA TRP A 103 -9.47 4.58 1.97
C TRP A 103 -10.50 5.38 1.21
N THR A 104 -10.34 6.71 1.25
CA THR A 104 -11.28 7.65 0.64
C THR A 104 -10.56 8.67 -0.23
N VAL A 105 -11.21 9.02 -1.33
CA VAL A 105 -10.82 10.19 -2.14
C VAL A 105 -11.46 11.42 -1.51
N VAL A 106 -10.66 12.44 -1.23
CA VAL A 106 -11.07 13.65 -0.52
C VAL A 106 -10.88 14.85 -1.43
N LYS A 107 -11.85 15.77 -1.38
CA LYS A 107 -11.78 17.07 -2.07
C LYS A 107 -10.59 17.88 -1.58
N ASP A 108 -9.92 18.52 -2.51
CA ASP A 108 -8.79 19.38 -2.23
C ASP A 108 -9.21 20.86 -2.30
N PRO A 109 -9.48 21.51 -1.15
CA PRO A 109 -9.94 22.90 -1.14
C PRO A 109 -8.87 23.90 -1.61
N GLU A 110 -7.60 23.48 -1.71
CA GLU A 110 -6.48 24.32 -2.16
C GLU A 110 -6.25 24.26 -3.68
N ALA A 111 -7.00 23.43 -4.40
CA ALA A 111 -6.95 23.36 -5.85
C ALA A 111 -7.67 24.58 -6.46
N ASN A 112 -6.96 25.71 -6.53
CA ASN A 112 -7.43 26.94 -7.17
C ASN A 112 -7.86 26.68 -8.63
N GLY A 113 -9.17 26.57 -8.87
CA GLY A 113 -9.81 26.85 -10.16
C GLY A 113 -9.79 25.76 -11.24
N PHE A 114 -9.16 24.61 -11.03
CA PHE A 114 -9.37 23.44 -11.89
C PHE A 114 -10.45 22.57 -11.26
N SER A 115 -11.66 22.65 -11.81
CA SER A 115 -12.88 21.98 -11.37
C SER A 115 -12.63 20.62 -10.68
N ASP A 116 -13.05 20.53 -9.42
CA ASP A 116 -13.19 19.32 -8.62
C ASP A 116 -13.58 18.12 -9.50
N SER A 117 -12.67 17.18 -9.65
CA SER A 117 -12.99 15.85 -10.12
C SER A 117 -12.79 14.88 -8.97
N ASP A 118 -13.81 14.77 -8.11
CA ASP A 118 -13.95 13.62 -7.19
C ASP A 118 -13.77 12.28 -7.93
N ASP A 119 -13.99 12.27 -9.25
CA ASP A 119 -13.76 11.13 -10.14
C ASP A 119 -12.46 11.20 -10.97
N ALA A 120 -11.44 11.98 -10.57
CA ALA A 120 -10.14 11.94 -11.26
C ALA A 120 -9.41 10.63 -11.02
N LEU A 121 -9.62 10.06 -9.85
CA LEU A 121 -8.93 8.91 -9.33
C LEU A 121 -9.95 7.84 -8.93
N ARG A 122 -9.65 6.59 -9.23
CA ARG A 122 -10.46 5.45 -8.82
C ARG A 122 -9.61 4.48 -7.99
N ILE A 123 -10.15 4.06 -6.86
CA ILE A 123 -9.61 2.93 -6.10
C ILE A 123 -10.09 1.65 -6.76
N LEU A 124 -9.16 0.74 -7.05
CA LEU A 124 -9.41 -0.54 -7.69
C LEU A 124 -9.31 -1.68 -6.68
N LYS A 125 -10.08 -2.75 -6.92
CA LYS A 125 -9.95 -3.99 -6.18
C LYS A 125 -8.89 -4.88 -6.83
N PHE A 126 -8.07 -5.52 -6.01
CA PHE A 126 -7.10 -6.50 -6.49
C PHE A 126 -7.79 -7.69 -7.16
N LEU A 127 -8.94 -8.15 -6.65
CA LEU A 127 -9.75 -9.22 -7.25
C LEU A 127 -10.17 -8.95 -8.70
N GLU A 128 -10.23 -7.69 -9.11
CA GLU A 128 -10.63 -7.25 -10.46
C GLU A 128 -9.40 -6.90 -11.33
N SER A 129 -8.18 -7.11 -10.81
CA SER A 129 -6.93 -6.71 -11.44
C SER A 129 -6.04 -7.92 -11.77
N THR A 130 -4.96 -7.69 -12.53
CA THR A 130 -3.90 -8.68 -12.77
C THR A 130 -2.81 -8.68 -11.70
N TYR A 131 -2.91 -7.80 -10.71
CA TYR A 131 -1.91 -7.64 -9.65
C TYR A 131 -2.18 -8.64 -8.52
N ILE A 132 -1.09 -9.16 -7.95
CA ILE A 132 -1.16 -10.18 -6.90
C ILE A 132 -0.82 -9.52 -5.56
N PRO A 133 -1.80 -9.20 -4.71
CA PRO A 133 -1.53 -8.68 -3.39
C PRO A 133 -1.18 -9.80 -2.40
N PRO A 134 -0.73 -9.46 -1.18
CA PRO A 134 -0.70 -10.41 -0.08
C PRO A 134 -2.06 -11.10 0.15
N SER A 135 -2.06 -12.37 0.53
CA SER A 135 -3.29 -13.17 0.69
C SER A 135 -4.31 -12.56 1.65
N TYR A 136 -3.84 -11.92 2.72
CA TYR A 136 -4.73 -11.28 3.70
C TYR A 136 -5.49 -10.07 3.14
N ILE A 137 -4.97 -9.39 2.10
CA ILE A 137 -5.68 -8.32 1.39
C ILE A 137 -6.84 -8.92 0.58
N LEU A 138 -6.62 -10.03 -0.11
CA LEU A 138 -7.69 -10.72 -0.86
C LEU A 138 -8.82 -11.17 0.05
N GLU A 139 -8.49 -11.71 1.23
CA GLU A 139 -9.52 -12.09 2.22
C GLU A 139 -10.30 -10.88 2.73
N MET A 140 -9.67 -9.71 2.89
CA MET A 140 -10.36 -8.47 3.25
C MET A 140 -11.31 -8.00 2.14
N GLU A 141 -10.89 -8.04 0.86
CA GLU A 141 -11.75 -7.62 -0.25
C GLU A 141 -13.00 -8.49 -0.39
N LYS A 142 -12.91 -9.79 -0.11
CA LYS A 142 -14.06 -10.71 -0.12
C LYS A 142 -15.15 -10.30 0.86
N VAL A 143 -14.78 -9.67 1.98
CA VAL A 143 -15.72 -9.16 2.99
C VAL A 143 -15.95 -7.64 2.86
N ALA A 144 -15.66 -7.09 1.68
CA ALA A 144 -15.83 -5.66 1.36
C ALA A 144 -15.06 -4.70 2.31
N LYS A 145 -13.90 -5.14 2.79
CA LYS A 145 -12.97 -4.34 3.60
C LYS A 145 -11.71 -4.03 2.80
N GLN A 146 -11.02 -2.97 3.18
CA GLN A 146 -9.72 -2.59 2.62
C GLN A 146 -8.64 -2.72 3.68
N GLY A 147 -7.46 -3.17 3.27
CA GLY A 147 -6.30 -3.33 4.14
C GLY A 147 -5.33 -2.15 4.05
N ASP A 148 -4.11 -2.38 4.51
CA ASP A 148 -2.99 -1.44 4.44
C ASP A 148 -2.48 -1.18 3.02
N THR A 149 -2.88 -1.99 2.03
CA THR A 149 -2.44 -1.87 0.64
C THR A 149 -3.65 -1.75 -0.30
N ILE A 150 -3.61 -0.79 -1.24
CA ILE A 150 -4.64 -0.58 -2.27
C ILE A 150 -4.03 -0.31 -3.66
N LEU A 151 -4.85 -0.47 -4.70
CA LEU A 151 -4.54 0.00 -6.05
C LEU A 151 -5.34 1.24 -6.39
N VAL A 152 -4.71 2.19 -7.09
CA VAL A 152 -5.39 3.38 -7.61
C VAL A 152 -5.05 3.60 -9.08
N SER A 153 -6.00 4.11 -9.85
CA SER A 153 -5.80 4.48 -11.25
C SER A 153 -6.37 5.86 -11.57
N GLY A 154 -5.75 6.52 -12.57
CA GLY A 154 -6.23 7.79 -13.10
C GLY A 154 -7.36 7.58 -14.10
N VAL A 155 -8.48 8.25 -13.88
CA VAL A 155 -9.66 8.28 -14.76
C VAL A 155 -9.71 9.58 -15.58
N ARG A 156 -9.36 10.71 -14.95
CA ARG A 156 -9.28 12.02 -15.61
C ARG A 156 -8.07 12.81 -15.11
N THR A 157 -7.51 13.64 -15.99
CA THR A 157 -6.43 14.55 -15.64
C THR A 157 -6.85 15.49 -14.53
N GLY A 158 -5.96 15.72 -13.57
CA GLY A 158 -6.24 16.54 -12.39
C GLY A 158 -5.33 16.22 -11.21
N SER A 159 -5.69 16.74 -10.05
CA SER A 159 -5.06 16.38 -8.78
C SER A 159 -6.10 15.80 -7.85
N SER A 160 -5.75 14.72 -7.17
CA SER A 160 -6.65 14.03 -6.25
C SER A 160 -5.93 13.74 -4.95
N LYS A 161 -6.60 14.01 -3.82
CA LYS A 161 -6.09 13.71 -2.49
C LYS A 161 -6.75 12.44 -1.99
N LEU A 162 -5.95 11.47 -1.56
CA LEU A 162 -6.41 10.27 -0.87
C LEU A 162 -6.16 10.41 0.63
N LYS A 163 -7.04 9.78 1.39
CA LYS A 163 -6.97 9.70 2.83
C LYS A 163 -7.18 8.26 3.28
N ALA A 164 -6.29 7.78 4.12
CA ALA A 164 -6.38 6.47 4.76
C ALA A 164 -6.57 6.65 6.26
N ARG A 165 -7.61 6.04 6.82
CA ARG A 165 -7.91 6.08 8.25
C ARG A 165 -7.97 4.66 8.80
N LEU A 166 -7.36 4.45 9.97
CA LEU A 166 -7.49 3.19 10.70
C LEU A 166 -8.89 3.07 11.32
N GLN A 167 -9.59 1.96 11.09
CA GLN A 167 -11.00 1.82 11.45
C GLN A 167 -11.21 1.45 12.93
N GLU A 168 -10.28 0.74 13.56
CA GLU A 168 -10.48 0.22 14.91
C GLU A 168 -10.63 1.34 15.95
N SER A 169 -11.53 1.12 16.92
CA SER A 169 -11.92 2.13 17.90
C SER A 169 -10.80 2.57 18.84
N ILE A 170 -9.78 1.74 19.03
CA ILE A 170 -8.58 2.06 19.82
C ILE A 170 -7.70 3.12 19.14
N TYR A 171 -7.81 3.26 17.82
CA TYR A 171 -6.98 4.17 17.01
C TYR A 171 -7.73 5.42 16.54
N LYS A 172 -8.80 5.81 17.24
CA LYS A 172 -9.57 7.02 16.90
C LYS A 172 -8.74 8.30 16.89
N ASP A 173 -7.71 8.35 17.75
CA ASP A 173 -6.84 9.50 17.91
C ASP A 173 -5.65 9.49 16.93
N VAL A 174 -5.42 8.37 16.22
CA VAL A 174 -4.39 8.30 15.17
C VAL A 174 -4.82 9.15 13.99
N HIS A 175 -3.97 10.10 13.60
CA HIS A 175 -4.27 10.97 12.47
C HIS A 175 -4.33 10.16 11.17
N PRO A 176 -5.33 10.41 10.31
CA PRO A 176 -5.37 9.76 9.01
C PRO A 176 -4.17 10.16 8.14
N ALA A 177 -3.63 9.20 7.40
CA ALA A 177 -2.58 9.45 6.44
C ALA A 177 -3.17 10.05 5.16
N GLU A 178 -2.49 11.03 4.55
CA GLU A 178 -2.96 11.70 3.34
C GLU A 178 -1.88 11.72 2.25
N VAL A 179 -2.28 11.54 0.99
CA VAL A 179 -1.38 11.61 -0.18
C VAL A 179 -2.09 12.34 -1.32
N ARG A 180 -1.43 13.35 -1.88
CA ARG A 180 -1.85 14.01 -3.13
C ARG A 180 -1.18 13.31 -4.32
N LEU A 181 -1.98 12.93 -5.31
CA LEU A 181 -1.54 12.37 -6.58
C LEU A 181 -1.92 13.31 -7.71
N PHE A 182 -1.10 13.33 -8.76
CA PHE A 182 -1.32 14.08 -9.99
C PHE A 182 -1.60 13.10 -11.13
N ILE A 183 -2.73 13.27 -11.80
CA ILE A 183 -3.11 12.47 -12.96
C ILE A 183 -2.82 13.32 -14.19
N LEU A 184 -1.92 12.86 -15.04
CA LEU A 184 -1.39 13.56 -16.21
C LEU A 184 -1.84 12.87 -17.50
N GLU A 185 -1.93 13.65 -18.58
CA GLU A 185 -2.02 13.08 -19.92
C GLU A 185 -0.65 12.61 -20.39
N ASN A 186 -0.62 11.48 -21.10
CA ASN A 186 0.61 11.02 -21.74
C ASN A 186 0.78 11.74 -23.09
N ILE A 187 1.53 12.84 -23.06
CA ILE A 187 1.77 13.71 -24.21
C ILE A 187 3.21 13.54 -24.71
N LEU A 188 3.37 13.42 -26.03
CA LEU A 188 4.66 13.34 -26.70
C LEU A 188 4.82 14.47 -27.71
N LEU A 189 6.03 15.04 -27.76
CA LEU A 189 6.42 16.00 -28.78
C LEU A 189 7.13 15.27 -29.92
N ASN A 190 6.73 15.53 -31.15
CA ASN A 190 7.32 14.95 -32.36
C ASN A 190 8.02 16.06 -33.17
N PRO A 191 9.33 15.93 -33.47
CA PRO A 191 10.17 14.75 -33.20
C PRO A 191 10.60 14.63 -31.73
N VAL A 192 10.71 13.38 -31.26
CA VAL A 192 11.09 13.04 -29.87
C VAL A 192 12.60 13.06 -29.62
N TYR A 193 13.39 13.34 -30.66
CA TYR A 193 14.86 13.33 -30.62
C TYR A 193 15.43 14.74 -30.70
N ASP A 194 16.69 14.88 -30.29
CA ASP A 194 17.40 16.15 -30.30
C ASP A 194 17.50 16.73 -31.71
N ILE A 195 17.18 18.02 -31.85
CA ILE A 195 17.25 18.76 -33.11
C ILE A 195 18.32 19.84 -33.00
N TYR A 196 19.25 19.85 -33.94
CA TYR A 196 20.27 20.89 -34.05
C TYR A 196 19.84 21.91 -35.10
N LEU A 197 19.76 23.19 -34.70
CA LEU A 197 19.27 24.28 -35.55
C LEU A 197 20.32 25.36 -35.74
N LEU A 198 20.40 25.89 -36.97
CA LEU A 198 21.24 27.05 -37.29
C LEU A 198 20.53 28.34 -36.91
N VAL A 199 21.31 29.39 -36.65
CA VAL A 199 20.78 30.73 -36.30
C VAL A 199 19.85 31.22 -37.42
N GLY A 200 18.63 31.60 -37.07
CA GLY A 200 17.60 32.08 -38.01
C GLY A 200 16.66 31.01 -38.55
N THR A 201 16.81 29.74 -38.14
CA THR A 201 15.90 28.65 -38.54
C THR A 201 14.86 28.34 -37.47
N SER A 202 13.73 27.76 -37.89
CA SER A 202 12.65 27.33 -36.99
C SER A 202 12.32 25.87 -37.19
N VAL A 203 11.88 25.20 -36.13
CA VAL A 203 11.35 23.83 -36.20
C VAL A 203 9.91 23.80 -35.71
N GLN A 204 9.10 22.98 -36.36
CA GLN A 204 7.70 22.78 -35.99
C GLN A 204 7.55 21.46 -35.26
N TYR A 205 7.24 21.52 -33.97
CA TYR A 205 6.86 20.35 -33.20
C TYR A 205 5.37 20.06 -33.36
N ARG A 206 5.02 18.77 -33.37
CA ARG A 206 3.64 18.31 -33.21
C ARG A 206 3.47 17.70 -31.82
N VAL A 207 2.40 18.12 -31.15
CA VAL A 207 1.94 17.51 -29.91
C VAL A 207 1.09 16.30 -30.30
N GLN A 208 1.40 15.14 -29.75
CA GLN A 208 0.63 13.91 -29.96
C GLN A 208 0.22 13.35 -28.59
N LYS A 209 -0.98 12.79 -28.50
CA LYS A 209 -1.48 12.18 -27.27
C LYS A 209 -1.42 10.66 -27.40
N LEU A 210 -0.83 9.99 -26.40
CA LEU A 210 -0.88 8.55 -26.31
C LEU A 210 -2.13 8.14 -25.53
N SER A 211 -3.02 7.39 -26.17
CA SER A 211 -4.20 6.80 -25.54
C SER A 211 -4.28 5.32 -25.92
N GLN A 212 -4.40 4.43 -24.93
CA GLN A 212 -4.48 2.98 -25.11
C GLN A 212 -3.39 2.38 -26.05
N GLY A 213 -2.16 2.90 -25.96
CA GLY A 213 -1.05 2.46 -26.82
C GLY A 213 -1.13 2.91 -28.28
N LYS A 214 -2.09 3.78 -28.65
CA LYS A 214 -2.20 4.41 -29.96
C LYS A 214 -1.88 5.90 -29.87
N ILE A 215 -1.07 6.38 -30.81
CA ILE A 215 -0.73 7.79 -30.93
C ILE A 215 -1.83 8.47 -31.75
N THR A 216 -2.48 9.47 -31.15
CA THR A 216 -3.55 10.26 -31.79
C THR A 216 -3.14 11.72 -31.90
#